data_AF-A0A914JXR7-F1
#
_entry.id   AF-A0A914JXR7-F1
#
_cell.length_a   1.000
_cell.length_b   1.000
_cell.length_c   1.000
_cell.angle_alpha   90.00
_cell.angle_beta   90.00
_cell.angle_gamma   90.00
#
_symmetry.space_group_name_H-M   'P 1'
#
loop_
_entity.id
_entity.type
_entity.pdbx_description
1 polymer ?
#
loop_
_entity_poly.entity_id
_entity_poly.type
_entity_poly.pdbx_seq_one_letter_code
_entity_poly.pdbx_strand_id
1 'polypeptide(L)'
;MAAVINFATDRVRALFRAISRLFEGDEVNEERMAAAKTFVDSILNKYKVAVFSKTYCPYCTKAKDALSSFKLNPDVYHVVELDERSDGQDIQDYLHSITGGRSVPRVFIGGKFFGGGDDTAAAKSSGLLEKQLSEVGAL
;
A
#
# COMPACT_ATOMS: atom_id res chain seq x y z
N MET A 1 43.71 -22.92 40.29
CA MET A 1 43.01 -22.05 39.34
C MET A 1 41.82 -22.83 38.77
N ALA A 2 40.65 -22.72 39.40
CA ALA A 2 39.48 -23.51 39.02
C ALA A 2 38.61 -22.71 38.04
N ALA A 3 38.54 -23.17 36.80
CA ALA A 3 37.53 -22.74 35.85
C ALA A 3 36.19 -23.37 36.25
N VAL A 4 35.38 -22.63 37.01
CA VAL A 4 33.98 -22.97 37.26
C VAL A 4 33.20 -22.55 36.01
N ILE A 5 32.96 -23.50 35.12
CA ILE A 5 32.17 -23.30 33.91
C ILE A 5 30.72 -23.07 34.33
N ASN A 6 30.26 -21.81 34.22
CA ASN A 6 28.90 -21.38 34.55
C ASN A 6 27.90 -21.74 33.43
N PHE A 7 27.90 -23.01 33.02
CA PHE A 7 27.21 -23.54 31.82
C PHE A 7 25.69 -23.31 31.82
N ALA A 8 25.08 -23.16 33.00
CA ALA A 8 23.65 -22.90 33.16
C ALA A 8 23.23 -21.47 32.76
N THR A 9 24.15 -20.50 32.73
CA THR A 9 23.80 -19.09 32.48
C THR A 9 23.81 -18.69 31.01
N ASP A 10 24.60 -19.37 30.16
CA ASP A 10 24.72 -19.01 28.75
C ASP A 10 23.52 -19.48 27.92
N ARG A 11 22.96 -20.67 28.21
CA ARG A 11 21.76 -21.15 27.51
C ARG A 11 20.51 -20.36 27.85
N VAL A 12 20.36 -19.92 29.11
CA VAL A 12 19.24 -19.08 29.54
C VAL A 12 19.35 -17.67 28.93
N ARG A 13 20.56 -17.08 28.84
CA ARG A 13 20.77 -15.79 28.16
C ARG A 13 20.54 -15.88 26.66
N ALA A 14 20.99 -16.95 26.02
CA ALA A 14 20.74 -17.18 24.59
C ALA A 14 19.24 -17.35 24.31
N LEU A 15 18.52 -18.08 25.16
CA LEU A 15 17.08 -18.26 25.07
C LEU A 15 16.34 -16.93 25.32
N PHE A 16 16.72 -16.16 26.34
CA PHE A 16 16.13 -14.85 26.60
C PHE A 16 16.33 -13.90 25.42
N ARG A 17 17.54 -13.83 24.84
CA ARG A 17 17.81 -13.05 23.62
C ARG A 17 17.00 -13.52 22.42
N ALA A 18 16.83 -14.83 22.23
CA ALA A 18 16.01 -15.38 21.16
C ALA A 18 14.53 -15.04 21.35
N ILE A 19 14.03 -15.15 22.57
CA ILE A 19 12.65 -14.78 22.93
C ILE A 19 12.43 -13.28 22.74
N SER A 20 13.33 -12.42 23.22
CA SER A 20 13.25 -10.97 23.01
C SER A 20 13.22 -10.61 21.54
N ARG A 21 14.03 -11.25 20.68
CA ARG A 21 14.01 -11.02 19.22
C ARG A 21 12.71 -11.43 18.54
N LEU A 22 12.02 -12.44 19.06
CA LEU A 22 10.72 -12.85 18.54
C LEU A 22 9.65 -11.84 18.91
N PHE A 23 9.65 -11.33 20.15
CA PHE A 23 8.74 -10.26 20.58
C PHE A 23 9.01 -8.93 19.87
N GLU A 24 10.28 -8.53 19.71
CA GLU A 24 10.66 -7.33 18.96
C GLU A 24 10.24 -7.39 17.49
N GLY A 25 10.24 -8.58 16.88
CA GLY A 25 9.84 -8.77 15.48
C GLY A 25 8.34 -8.53 15.23
N ASP A 26 7.50 -8.92 16.18
CA ASP A 26 6.05 -8.75 16.09
C ASP A 26 5.64 -7.28 16.30
N GLU A 27 6.24 -6.60 17.29
CA GLU A 27 5.97 -5.17 17.56
C GLU A 27 6.37 -4.27 16.37
N VAL A 28 7.54 -4.52 15.79
CA VAL A 28 8.04 -3.74 14.64
C VAL A 28 7.18 -3.97 13.39
N ASN A 29 6.62 -5.17 13.21
CA ASN A 29 5.73 -5.45 12.08
C ASN A 29 4.38 -4.74 12.22
N GLU A 30 3.82 -4.70 13.44
CA GLU A 30 2.58 -3.97 13.72
C GLU A 30 2.74 -2.46 13.51
N GLU A 31 3.87 -1.88 13.96
CA GLU A 31 4.17 -0.46 13.76
C GLU A 31 4.27 -0.09 12.26
N ARG A 32 4.99 -0.91 11.46
CA ARG A 32 5.13 -0.69 10.01
C ARG A 32 3.79 -0.76 9.30
N MET A 33 2.96 -1.74 9.64
CA MET A 33 1.61 -1.86 9.11
C MET A 33 0.72 -0.67 9.53
N ALA A 34 0.83 -0.18 10.76
CA ALA A 34 0.10 0.99 11.23
C ALA A 34 0.52 2.29 10.50
N ALA A 35 1.82 2.45 10.23
CA ALA A 35 2.34 3.57 9.44
C ALA A 35 1.85 3.53 7.99
N ALA A 36 1.92 2.35 7.34
CA ALA A 36 1.40 2.15 5.99
C ALA A 36 -0.11 2.42 5.91
N LYS A 37 -0.88 1.94 6.90
CA LYS A 37 -2.30 2.22 7.03
C LYS A 37 -2.58 3.71 7.11
N THR A 38 -1.91 4.41 8.03
CA THR A 38 -2.08 5.85 8.23
C THR A 38 -1.79 6.64 6.95
N PHE A 39 -0.72 6.27 6.25
CA PHE A 39 -0.36 6.89 4.98
C PHE A 39 -1.45 6.66 3.91
N VAL A 40 -1.85 5.42 3.66
CA VAL A 40 -2.87 5.10 2.65
C VAL A 40 -4.20 5.78 2.99
N ASP A 41 -4.65 5.70 4.23
CA ASP A 41 -5.90 6.34 4.67
C ASP A 41 -5.84 7.86 4.49
N SER A 42 -4.69 8.50 4.73
CA SER A 42 -4.52 9.94 4.49
C SER A 42 -4.67 10.31 3.01
N ILE A 43 -4.15 9.49 2.10
CA ILE A 43 -4.32 9.67 0.65
C ILE A 43 -5.78 9.49 0.26
N LEU A 44 -6.43 8.42 0.73
CA LEU A 44 -7.82 8.10 0.39
C LEU A 44 -8.83 9.10 0.97
N ASN A 45 -8.52 9.72 2.11
CA ASN A 45 -9.35 10.77 2.70
C ASN A 45 -9.16 12.12 1.99
N LYS A 46 -7.95 12.41 1.50
CA LYS A 46 -7.62 13.68 0.85
C LYS A 46 -8.07 13.74 -0.61
N TYR A 47 -7.84 12.66 -1.37
CA TYR A 47 -8.07 12.62 -2.80
C TYR A 47 -9.30 11.80 -3.17
N LYS A 48 -10.11 12.30 -4.11
CA LYS A 48 -11.26 11.56 -4.64
C LYS A 48 -10.83 10.39 -5.50
N VAL A 49 -9.68 10.50 -6.15
CA VAL A 49 -9.09 9.45 -6.99
C VAL A 49 -7.65 9.26 -6.59
N ALA A 50 -7.27 8.03 -6.27
CA ALA A 50 -5.89 7.67 -5.94
C ALA A 50 -5.43 6.46 -6.74
N VAL A 51 -4.19 6.49 -7.22
CA VAL A 51 -3.56 5.36 -7.93
C VAL A 51 -2.26 5.00 -7.22
N PHE A 52 -2.23 3.83 -6.61
CA PHE A 52 -0.97 3.24 -6.14
C PHE A 52 -0.34 2.48 -7.30
N SER A 53 0.84 2.93 -7.72
CA SER A 53 1.47 2.65 -9.00
C SER A 53 2.91 2.18 -8.82
N LYS A 54 3.52 1.73 -9.92
CA LYS A 54 4.98 1.70 -10.07
C LYS A 54 5.39 2.31 -11.40
N THR A 55 6.51 3.02 -11.43
CA THR A 55 6.94 3.80 -12.60
C THR A 55 7.14 2.94 -13.86
N TYR A 56 7.62 1.72 -13.69
CA TYR A 56 7.91 0.77 -14.77
C TYR A 56 6.74 -0.13 -15.18
N CYS A 57 5.57 -0.02 -14.52
CA CYS A 57 4.49 -0.97 -14.72
C CYS A 57 3.56 -0.56 -15.89
N PRO A 58 3.44 -1.37 -16.96
CA PRO A 58 2.60 -1.02 -18.11
C PRO A 58 1.10 -0.95 -17.76
N TYR A 59 0.62 -1.77 -16.82
CA TYR A 59 -0.77 -1.69 -16.34
C TYR A 59 -1.04 -0.42 -15.54
N CYS A 60 -0.02 0.14 -14.88
CA CYS A 60 -0.15 1.43 -14.20
C CYS A 60 -0.28 2.57 -15.22
N THR A 61 0.52 2.56 -16.28
CA THR A 61 0.36 3.49 -17.40
C THR A 61 -1.03 3.42 -17.99
N LYS A 62 -1.55 2.20 -18.22
CA LYS A 62 -2.92 1.98 -18.71
C LYS A 62 -3.99 2.62 -17.82
N ALA A 63 -3.90 2.48 -16.49
CA ALA A 63 -4.81 3.14 -15.56
C ALA A 63 -4.69 4.66 -15.61
N LYS A 64 -3.46 5.19 -15.59
CA LYS A 64 -3.17 6.62 -15.63
C LYS A 64 -3.69 7.26 -16.93
N ASP A 65 -3.55 6.60 -18.07
CA ASP A 65 -4.05 7.04 -19.37
C ASP A 65 -5.58 7.00 -19.46
N ALA A 66 -6.21 6.03 -18.81
CA ALA A 66 -7.66 5.99 -18.72
C ALA A 66 -8.21 7.18 -17.92
N LEU A 67 -7.56 7.56 -16.82
CA LEU A 67 -7.97 8.69 -15.97
C LEU A 67 -7.62 10.05 -16.60
N SER A 68 -6.47 10.17 -17.26
CA SER A 68 -5.99 11.44 -17.82
C SER A 68 -6.92 12.04 -18.88
N SER A 69 -7.70 11.20 -19.59
CA SER A 69 -8.68 11.69 -20.57
C SER A 69 -9.82 12.51 -19.97
N PHE A 70 -10.06 12.41 -18.66
CA PHE A 70 -11.11 13.15 -17.97
C PHE A 70 -10.62 14.51 -17.44
N LYS A 71 -9.32 14.83 -17.56
CA LYS A 71 -8.72 16.10 -17.10
C LYS A 71 -9.06 16.43 -15.64
N LEU A 72 -8.99 15.42 -14.77
CA LEU A 72 -9.27 15.55 -13.34
C LEU A 72 -8.45 16.68 -12.71
N ASN A 73 -9.06 17.43 -11.77
CA ASN A 73 -8.36 18.45 -11.01
C ASN A 73 -7.22 17.79 -10.18
N PRO A 74 -5.97 18.28 -10.24
CA PRO A 74 -4.86 17.80 -9.42
C PRO A 74 -5.14 17.79 -7.90
N ASP A 75 -6.05 18.63 -7.41
CA ASP A 75 -6.44 18.66 -6.00
C ASP A 75 -7.26 17.44 -5.56
N VAL A 76 -7.88 16.74 -6.51
CA VAL A 76 -8.74 15.56 -6.24
C VAL A 76 -8.16 14.25 -6.77
N TYR A 77 -7.06 14.31 -7.52
CA TYR A 77 -6.39 13.15 -8.12
C TYR A 77 -4.93 13.04 -7.67
N HIS A 78 -4.51 11.85 -7.23
CA HIS A 78 -3.14 11.61 -6.81
C HIS A 78 -2.59 10.25 -7.23
N VAL A 79 -1.30 10.20 -7.53
CA VAL A 79 -0.55 8.99 -7.84
C VAL A 79 0.55 8.80 -6.82
N VAL A 80 0.67 7.59 -6.29
CA VAL A 80 1.77 7.18 -5.41
C VAL A 80 2.60 6.13 -6.12
N GLU A 81 3.83 6.47 -6.50
CA GLU A 81 4.78 5.55 -7.12
C GLU A 81 5.52 4.77 -6.01
N LEU A 82 5.12 3.50 -5.81
CA LEU A 82 5.58 2.69 -4.67
C LEU A 82 7.04 2.22 -4.81
N ASP A 83 7.56 2.12 -6.04
CA ASP A 83 8.95 1.77 -6.31
C ASP A 83 9.94 2.90 -6.00
N GLU A 84 9.46 4.13 -5.84
CA GLU A 84 10.27 5.29 -5.45
C GLU A 84 10.25 5.55 -3.93
N ARG A 85 9.63 4.65 -3.16
CA ARG A 85 9.46 4.79 -1.71
C ARG A 85 10.17 3.68 -0.96
N SER A 86 10.83 4.04 0.15
CA SER A 86 11.45 3.07 1.05
C SER A 86 10.44 2.16 1.75
N ASP A 87 9.24 2.66 2.03
CA ASP A 87 8.12 1.96 2.68
C ASP A 87 7.13 1.35 1.66
N GLY A 88 7.47 1.33 0.36
CA GLY A 88 6.58 0.86 -0.70
C GLY A 88 6.12 -0.59 -0.48
N GLN A 89 6.97 -1.43 0.09
CA GLN A 89 6.63 -2.82 0.41
C GLN A 89 5.55 -2.90 1.50
N ASP A 90 5.69 -2.14 2.58
CA ASP A 90 4.73 -2.11 3.69
C ASP A 90 3.37 -1.57 3.23
N ILE A 91 3.39 -0.55 2.35
CA ILE A 91 2.19 -0.05 1.69
C ILE A 91 1.53 -1.14 0.83
N GLN A 92 2.29 -1.91 0.05
CA GLN A 92 1.73 -3.03 -0.72
C GLN A 92 1.09 -4.10 0.18
N ASP A 93 1.67 -4.36 1.35
CA ASP A 93 1.14 -5.34 2.31
C ASP A 93 -0.16 -4.84 2.96
N TYR A 94 -0.23 -3.55 3.32
CA TYR A 94 -1.50 -2.94 3.74
C TYR A 94 -2.54 -2.93 2.61
N LEU A 95 -2.17 -2.55 1.39
CA LEU A 95 -3.07 -2.57 0.23
C LEU A 95 -3.61 -3.99 -0.03
N HIS A 96 -2.78 -5.03 0.18
CA HIS A 96 -3.25 -6.40 0.09
C HIS A 96 -4.32 -6.73 1.12
N SER A 97 -4.15 -6.27 2.37
CA SER A 97 -5.13 -6.51 3.43
C SER A 97 -6.52 -5.92 3.12
N ILE A 98 -6.59 -4.79 2.39
CA ILE A 98 -7.86 -4.11 2.08
C ILE A 98 -8.39 -4.35 0.65
N THR A 99 -7.55 -4.85 -0.28
CA THR A 99 -7.94 -5.09 -1.68
C THR A 99 -7.83 -6.54 -2.14
N GLY A 100 -7.30 -7.43 -1.29
CA GLY A 100 -7.08 -8.84 -1.61
C GLY A 100 -5.88 -9.13 -2.52
N GLY A 101 -5.05 -8.14 -2.88
CA GLY A 101 -3.86 -8.38 -3.72
C GLY A 101 -2.76 -7.35 -3.58
N ARG A 102 -1.52 -7.75 -3.89
CA ARG A 102 -0.31 -6.90 -3.82
C ARG A 102 0.06 -6.24 -5.14
N SER A 103 -0.48 -6.69 -6.28
CA SER A 103 -0.11 -6.16 -7.61
C SER A 103 -0.51 -4.70 -7.77
N VAL A 104 0.25 -3.96 -8.58
CA VAL A 104 -0.08 -2.60 -9.02
C VAL A 104 -0.65 -2.63 -10.45
N PRO A 105 -1.49 -1.66 -10.84
CA PRO A 105 -1.99 -0.56 -10.02
C PRO A 105 -3.08 -1.01 -9.04
N ARG A 106 -3.23 -0.27 -7.93
CA ARG A 106 -4.45 -0.27 -7.11
C ARG A 106 -5.13 1.08 -7.25
N VAL A 107 -6.25 1.11 -7.97
CA VAL A 107 -7.03 2.33 -8.21
C VAL A 107 -8.14 2.43 -7.18
N PHE A 108 -8.28 3.61 -6.59
CA PHE A 108 -9.35 3.95 -5.66
C PHE A 108 -10.13 5.14 -6.17
N ILE A 109 -11.46 5.09 -6.05
CA ILE A 109 -12.39 6.17 -6.38
C ILE A 109 -13.34 6.35 -5.19
N GLY A 110 -13.45 7.57 -4.66
CA GLY A 110 -14.24 7.87 -3.47
C GLY A 110 -13.79 7.08 -2.23
N GLY A 111 -12.49 6.83 -2.10
CA GLY A 111 -11.91 6.03 -1.02
C GLY A 111 -12.19 4.51 -1.10
N LYS A 112 -12.89 4.02 -2.13
CA LYS A 112 -13.17 2.59 -2.32
C LYS A 112 -12.25 1.99 -3.38
N PHE A 113 -11.82 0.75 -3.14
CA PHE A 113 -11.04 0.01 -4.14
C PHE A 113 -11.89 -0.22 -5.38
N PHE A 114 -11.40 0.29 -6.51
CA PHE A 114 -12.09 0.25 -7.79
C PHE A 114 -11.61 -0.90 -8.67
N GLY A 115 -10.30 -1.13 -8.72
CA GLY A 115 -9.70 -2.20 -9.52
C GLY A 115 -8.25 -1.94 -9.91
N GLY A 116 -7.78 -2.71 -10.89
CA GLY A 116 -6.46 -2.57 -11.52
C GLY A 116 -6.51 -1.80 -12.85
N GLY A 117 -5.46 -1.94 -13.65
CA GLY A 117 -5.31 -1.22 -14.92
C GLY A 117 -6.29 -1.66 -16.01
N ASP A 118 -6.55 -2.97 -16.09
CA ASP A 118 -7.52 -3.52 -17.03
C ASP A 118 -8.94 -3.12 -16.67
N ASP A 119 -9.31 -3.23 -15.39
CA ASP A 119 -10.62 -2.80 -14.87
C ASP A 119 -10.87 -1.32 -15.18
N THR A 120 -9.86 -0.47 -14.96
CA THR A 120 -9.97 0.97 -15.17
C THR A 120 -10.15 1.33 -16.64
N ALA A 121 -9.40 0.69 -17.53
CA ALA A 121 -9.56 0.91 -18.96
C ALA A 121 -10.91 0.38 -19.49
N ALA A 122 -11.35 -0.80 -19.03
CA ALA A 122 -12.64 -1.36 -19.40
C ALA A 122 -13.80 -0.48 -18.90
N ALA A 123 -13.69 0.06 -17.69
CA ALA A 123 -14.67 0.98 -17.13
C ALA A 123 -14.75 2.30 -17.91
N LYS A 124 -13.62 2.81 -18.45
CA LYS A 124 -13.64 3.95 -19.37
C LYS A 124 -14.43 3.63 -20.63
N SER A 125 -14.14 2.50 -21.28
CA SER A 125 -14.82 2.10 -22.52
C SER A 125 -16.32 1.89 -22.35
N SER A 126 -16.77 1.45 -21.16
CA SER A 126 -18.19 1.24 -20.85
C SER A 126 -18.91 2.47 -20.31
N GLY A 127 -18.22 3.60 -20.10
CA GLY A 127 -18.78 4.80 -19.45
C GLY A 127 -18.96 4.69 -17.93
N LEU A 128 -18.69 3.53 -17.34
CA LEU A 128 -18.76 3.33 -15.89
C LEU A 128 -17.77 4.22 -15.14
N LEU A 129 -16.56 4.41 -15.69
CA LEU A 129 -15.54 5.24 -15.04
C LEU A 129 -16.01 6.70 -14.93
N GLU A 130 -16.58 7.25 -15.99
CA GLU A 130 -17.13 8.61 -15.99
C GLU A 130 -18.21 8.77 -14.93
N LYS A 131 -19.16 7.82 -14.89
CA LYS A 131 -20.22 7.79 -13.88
C LYS A 131 -19.66 7.80 -12.45
N GLN A 132 -18.68 6.94 -12.16
CA GLN A 132 -18.07 6.87 -10.83
C GLN A 132 -17.32 8.15 -10.47
N LEU A 133 -16.63 8.78 -11.42
CA LEU A 133 -15.95 10.05 -11.21
C LEU A 133 -16.93 11.20 -10.94
N SER A 134 -18.04 11.27 -11.66
CA SER A 134 -19.11 12.25 -11.38
C SER A 134 -19.73 12.06 -10.00
N GLU A 135 -20.02 10.81 -9.60
CA GLU A 135 -20.64 10.49 -8.30
C GLU A 135 -19.81 10.98 -7.11
N VAL A 136 -18.47 11.00 -7.24
CA VAL A 136 -17.57 11.47 -6.18
C VAL A 136 -17.16 12.93 -6.30
N GLY A 137 -17.68 13.63 -7.33
CA GLY A 137 -17.36 15.04 -7.62
C GLY A 137 -15.91 15.24 -8.08
N ALA A 138 -15.37 14.31 -8.87
CA ALA A 138 -14.02 14.40 -9.43
C ALA A 138 -13.96 15.01 -10.84
N LEU A 139 -15.11 15.19 -11.51
CA LEU A 139 -15.27 15.85 -12.81
C LEU A 139 -15.69 17.31 -12.66
#